data_AF-A0A514BQM8-F1
#
_entry.id   AF-A0A514BQM8-F1
#
_cell.length_a   1.000
_cell.length_b   1.000
_cell.length_c   1.000
_cell.angle_alpha   90.00
_cell.angle_beta   90.00
_cell.angle_gamma   90.00
#
_symmetry.space_group_name_H-M   'P 1'
#
loop_
_entity.id
_entity.type
_entity.pdbx_description
1 polymer ?
#
loop_
_entity_poly.entity_id
_entity_poly.type
_entity_poly.pdbx_seq_one_letter_code
_entity_poly.pdbx_strand_id
1 'polypeptide(L)'
;MPDHRQIYLDDVILRVNMLLDDGLTASFDEVHGAIQAGRIIEWLDEKGADMSILLADSMSDEKALVVEALKLASTVRKGQERRKLGVEHNGLCLVIALALEAKAISPPVTSPYLPDAGVQ
;
A
#
# COMPACT_ATOMS: atom_id res chain seq x y z
N MET A 1 5.01 -2.19 -20.34
CA MET A 1 5.95 -1.81 -19.25
C MET A 1 5.45 -2.45 -17.98
N PRO A 2 6.29 -3.12 -17.18
CA PRO A 2 5.89 -3.65 -15.87
C PRO A 2 5.34 -2.52 -14.99
N ASP A 3 4.34 -2.81 -14.17
CA ASP A 3 3.86 -1.85 -13.17
C ASP A 3 4.89 -1.77 -12.03
N HIS A 4 5.81 -0.79 -12.10
CA HIS A 4 6.93 -0.64 -11.15
C HIS A 4 6.43 -0.52 -9.69
N ARG A 5 5.21 -0.04 -9.48
CA ARG A 5 4.52 0.00 -8.18
C ARG A 5 4.48 -1.36 -7.48
N GLN A 6 4.33 -2.47 -8.23
CA GLN A 6 4.25 -3.80 -7.64
C GLN A 6 5.56 -4.19 -6.94
N ILE A 7 6.70 -3.80 -7.51
CA ILE A 7 8.03 -4.06 -6.94
C ILE A 7 8.16 -3.38 -5.58
N TYR A 8 7.69 -2.14 -5.47
CA TYR A 8 7.78 -1.39 -4.22
C TYR A 8 6.74 -1.83 -3.19
N LEU A 9 5.57 -2.31 -3.62
CA LEU A 9 4.62 -2.96 -2.71
C LEU A 9 5.17 -4.28 -2.16
N ASP A 10 5.94 -5.03 -2.96
CA ASP A 10 6.66 -6.21 -2.47
C ASP A 10 7.74 -5.85 -1.46
N ASP A 11 8.50 -4.77 -1.68
CA ASP A 11 9.46 -4.27 -0.69
C ASP A 11 8.74 -3.89 0.62
N VAL A 12 7.64 -3.14 0.57
CA VAL A 12 6.82 -2.83 1.76
C VAL A 12 6.41 -4.11 2.51
N ILE A 13 5.93 -5.13 1.81
CA ILE A 13 5.53 -6.41 2.41
C ILE A 13 6.73 -7.06 3.13
N LEU A 14 7.88 -7.13 2.47
CA LEU A 14 9.09 -7.74 3.02
C LEU A 14 9.60 -7.00 4.25
N ARG A 15 9.63 -5.66 4.22
CA ARG A 15 10.08 -4.84 5.35
C ARG A 15 9.13 -4.92 6.54
N VAL A 16 7.82 -4.95 6.31
CA VAL A 16 6.85 -5.16 7.38
C VAL A 16 6.92 -6.57 7.95
N ASN A 17 7.17 -7.58 7.11
CA ASN A 17 7.37 -8.95 7.58
C ASN A 17 8.57 -9.07 8.52
N MET A 18 9.67 -8.34 8.25
CA MET A 18 10.80 -8.25 9.16
C MET A 18 10.39 -7.67 10.52
N LEU A 19 9.65 -6.55 10.55
CA LEU A 19 9.15 -5.96 11.80
C LEU A 19 8.26 -6.94 12.59
N LEU A 20 7.46 -7.75 11.90
CA LEU A 20 6.65 -8.80 12.52
C LEU A 20 7.51 -9.91 13.14
N ASP A 21 8.57 -10.33 12.45
CA ASP A 21 9.52 -11.34 12.93
C ASP A 21 10.27 -10.86 14.18
N ASP A 22 10.57 -9.55 14.24
CA ASP A 22 11.13 -8.87 15.42
C ASP A 22 10.12 -8.71 16.58
N GLY A 23 8.87 -9.15 16.40
CA GLY A 23 7.83 -9.10 17.42
C GLY A 23 7.14 -7.75 17.57
N LEU A 24 7.34 -6.81 16.63
CA LEU A 24 6.66 -5.52 16.69
C LEU A 24 5.17 -5.66 16.40
N THR A 25 4.42 -4.73 16.97
CA THR A 25 2.97 -4.62 16.78
C THR A 25 2.59 -3.15 16.55
N ALA A 26 1.42 -2.95 15.95
CA ALA A 26 0.77 -1.66 15.84
C ALA A 26 -0.75 -1.83 15.95
N SER A 27 -1.45 -0.79 16.36
CA SER A 27 -2.91 -0.73 16.27
C SER A 27 -3.36 -0.43 14.84
N PHE A 28 -4.62 -0.75 14.53
CA PHE A 28 -5.21 -0.40 13.24
C PHE A 28 -5.35 1.11 13.05
N ASP A 29 -5.63 1.84 14.14
CA ASP A 29 -5.76 3.30 14.09
C ASP A 29 -4.44 3.98 13.74
N GLU A 30 -3.31 3.49 14.27
CA GLU A 30 -1.98 3.99 13.88
C GLU A 30 -1.71 3.76 12.39
N VAL A 31 -2.02 2.56 11.89
CA VAL A 31 -1.79 2.20 10.48
C VAL A 31 -2.67 3.03 9.55
N HIS A 32 -3.97 3.09 9.82
CA HIS A 32 -4.88 3.91 9.03
C HIS A 32 -4.50 5.39 9.13
N GLY A 33 -4.13 5.89 10.30
CA GLY A 33 -3.67 7.26 10.50
C GLY A 33 -2.45 7.57 9.63
N ALA A 34 -1.43 6.72 9.66
CA ALA A 34 -0.21 6.89 8.88
C ALA A 34 -0.47 6.83 7.36
N ILE A 35 -1.33 5.90 6.90
CA ILE A 35 -1.73 5.78 5.50
C ILE A 35 -2.49 7.02 5.04
N GLN A 36 -3.51 7.44 5.78
CA GLN A 36 -4.36 8.57 5.39
C GLN A 36 -3.59 9.90 5.41
N ALA A 37 -2.64 10.05 6.34
CA ALA A 37 -1.71 11.18 6.35
C ALA A 37 -0.65 11.12 5.23
N GLY A 38 -0.58 10.03 4.45
CA GLY A 38 0.38 9.86 3.37
C GLY A 38 1.83 9.64 3.83
N ARG A 39 2.03 9.28 5.09
CA ARG A 39 3.34 9.13 5.74
C ARG A 39 3.69 7.69 6.10
N ILE A 40 3.00 6.71 5.50
CA ILE A 40 3.17 5.30 5.88
C ILE A 40 4.59 4.80 5.64
N ILE A 41 5.29 5.31 4.63
CA ILE A 41 6.67 4.94 4.32
C ILE A 41 7.61 5.46 5.41
N GLU A 42 7.49 6.73 5.78
CA GLU A 42 8.24 7.33 6.89
C GLU A 42 7.93 6.67 8.23
N TRP A 43 6.66 6.36 8.47
CA TRP A 43 6.23 5.70 9.70
C TRP A 43 6.78 4.27 9.83
N LEU A 44 6.92 3.54 8.73
CA LEU A 44 7.60 2.23 8.72
C LEU A 44 9.10 2.39 8.99
N ASP A 45 9.73 3.40 8.39
CA ASP A 45 11.15 3.73 8.63
C ASP A 45 11.42 4.08 10.09
N GLU A 46 10.58 4.91 10.70
CA GLU A 46 10.59 5.26 12.12
C GLU A 46 10.44 4.02 13.04
N LYS A 47 9.79 2.95 12.56
CA LYS A 47 9.67 1.67 13.28
C LYS A 47 10.84 0.71 13.08
N GLY A 48 11.81 1.07 12.24
CA GLY A 48 13.02 0.28 11.98
C GLY A 48 12.98 -0.55 10.70
N ALA A 49 11.96 -0.39 9.86
CA ALA A 49 11.99 -0.97 8.52
C ALA A 49 12.89 -0.11 7.63
N ASP A 50 13.90 -0.68 6.98
CA ASP A 50 14.71 0.09 6.02
C ASP A 50 13.89 0.44 4.78
N MET A 51 13.40 1.69 4.71
CA MET A 51 12.61 2.23 3.60
C MET A 51 13.44 3.18 2.71
N SER A 52 14.77 3.14 2.83
CA SER A 52 15.70 4.09 2.19
C SER A 52 15.51 4.22 0.67
N ILE A 53 15.12 3.12 -0.01
CA ILE A 53 14.82 3.13 -1.45
C ILE A 53 13.66 4.08 -1.75
N LEU A 54 12.52 3.91 -1.08
CA LEU A 54 11.33 4.75 -1.31
C LEU A 54 11.48 6.16 -0.72
N LEU A 55 12.41 6.37 0.22
CA LEU A 55 12.70 7.68 0.78
C LEU A 55 13.75 8.46 -0.01
N ALA A 56 14.42 7.86 -0.99
CA ALA A 56 15.35 8.58 -1.85
C ALA A 56 14.62 9.64 -2.69
N ASP A 57 15.24 10.82 -2.85
CA ASP A 57 14.66 11.94 -3.61
C ASP A 57 14.29 11.56 -5.05
N SER A 58 15.05 10.67 -5.67
CA SER A 58 14.81 10.18 -7.03
C SER A 58 13.59 9.25 -7.15
N MET A 59 13.00 8.84 -6.04
CA MET A 59 11.89 7.88 -5.96
C MET A 59 10.58 8.52 -5.51
N SER A 60 10.48 9.86 -5.57
CA SER A 60 9.32 10.61 -5.08
C SER A 60 8.01 10.19 -5.74
N ASP A 61 8.04 9.93 -7.05
CA ASP A 61 6.86 9.56 -7.84
C ASP A 61 6.42 8.13 -7.52
N GLU A 62 7.36 7.19 -7.43
CA GLU A 62 7.09 5.81 -7.04
C GLU A 62 6.56 5.72 -5.61
N LYS A 63 7.14 6.48 -4.67
CA LYS A 63 6.62 6.62 -3.31
C LYS A 63 5.18 7.12 -3.33
N ALA A 64 4.88 8.16 -4.10
CA ALA A 64 3.53 8.69 -4.20
C ALA A 64 2.56 7.62 -4.74
N LEU A 65 2.94 6.86 -5.76
CA LEU A 65 2.13 5.78 -6.32
C LEU A 65 1.84 4.66 -5.30
N VAL A 66 2.84 4.26 -4.50
CA VAL A 66 2.67 3.27 -3.44
C VAL A 66 1.73 3.80 -2.35
N VAL A 67 1.96 5.04 -1.89
CA VAL A 67 1.14 5.68 -0.85
C VAL A 67 -0.31 5.80 -1.30
N GLU A 68 -0.57 6.26 -2.53
CA GLU A 68 -1.93 6.39 -3.05
C GLU A 68 -2.62 5.02 -3.22
N ALA A 69 -1.90 3.99 -3.66
CA ALA A 69 -2.44 2.65 -3.75
C ALA A 69 -2.83 2.08 -2.37
N LEU A 70 -1.99 2.29 -1.35
CA LEU A 70 -2.28 1.92 0.03
C LEU A 70 -3.44 2.73 0.62
N LYS A 71 -3.56 4.03 0.31
CA LYS A 71 -4.70 4.87 0.71
C LYS A 71 -6.01 4.37 0.12
N LEU A 72 -6.01 4.00 -1.16
CA LEU A 72 -7.19 3.44 -1.82
C LEU A 72 -7.61 2.11 -1.18
N ALA A 73 -6.67 1.17 -1.04
CA ALA A 73 -6.93 -0.11 -0.38
C ALA A 73 -7.43 0.09 1.05
N SER A 74 -6.77 0.96 1.83
CA SER A 74 -7.15 1.30 3.19
C SER A 74 -8.56 1.88 3.25
N THR A 75 -8.93 2.77 2.33
CA THR A 75 -10.26 3.40 2.31
C THR A 75 -11.35 2.38 2.01
N VAL A 76 -11.13 1.50 1.04
CA VAL A 76 -12.09 0.46 0.63
C VAL A 76 -12.27 -0.60 1.73
N ARG A 77 -11.22 -0.89 2.49
CA ARG A 77 -11.21 -1.98 3.49
C ARG A 77 -11.44 -1.53 4.92
N LYS A 78 -11.52 -0.23 5.19
CA LYS A 78 -11.76 0.30 6.54
C LYS A 78 -13.08 -0.24 7.12
N GLY A 79 -13.03 -0.78 8.34
CA GLY A 79 -14.14 -1.46 9.01
C GLY A 79 -14.45 -2.86 8.45
N GLN A 80 -13.64 -3.36 7.51
CA GLN A 80 -13.78 -4.69 6.90
C GLN A 80 -12.51 -5.54 7.08
N GLU A 81 -11.59 -5.14 7.95
CA GLU A 81 -10.27 -5.74 8.15
C GLU A 81 -10.40 -7.23 8.50
N ARG A 82 -11.22 -7.56 9.50
CA ARG A 82 -11.51 -8.96 9.84
C ARG A 82 -12.20 -9.70 8.69
N ARG A 83 -13.31 -9.15 8.18
CA ARG A 83 -14.23 -9.85 7.26
C ARG A 83 -13.62 -10.10 5.88
N LYS A 84 -12.81 -9.16 5.37
CA LYS A 84 -12.28 -9.18 4.00
C LYS A 84 -10.80 -9.46 3.93
N LEU A 85 -10.03 -9.06 4.96
CA LEU A 85 -8.58 -9.23 4.99
C LEU A 85 -8.15 -10.33 5.95
N GLY A 86 -9.04 -10.82 6.83
CA GLY A 86 -8.70 -11.84 7.83
C GLY A 86 -7.75 -11.34 8.92
N VAL A 87 -7.61 -10.02 9.10
CA VAL A 87 -6.70 -9.42 10.09
C VAL A 87 -7.49 -8.82 11.24
N GLU A 88 -7.09 -9.14 12.47
CA GLU A 88 -7.83 -8.72 13.68
C GLU A 88 -6.97 -8.08 14.78
N HIS A 89 -5.70 -8.44 14.87
CA HIS A 89 -4.93 -8.22 16.11
C HIS A 89 -3.67 -7.39 15.95
N ASN A 90 -3.07 -7.32 14.75
CA ASN A 90 -1.83 -6.59 14.53
C ASN A 90 -1.92 -5.74 13.26
N GLY A 91 -1.79 -4.43 13.43
CA GLY A 91 -1.78 -3.44 12.35
C GLY A 91 -0.65 -3.66 11.35
N LEU A 92 0.48 -4.24 11.75
CA LEU A 92 1.53 -4.59 10.77
C LEU A 92 1.05 -5.70 9.81
N CYS A 93 0.28 -6.68 10.30
CA CYS A 93 -0.38 -7.64 9.40
C CYS A 93 -1.41 -6.95 8.49
N LEU A 94 -2.05 -5.88 8.96
CA LEU A 94 -2.97 -5.08 8.13
C LEU A 94 -2.22 -4.36 7.01
N VAL A 95 -1.02 -3.81 7.25
CA VAL A 95 -0.21 -3.19 6.18
C VAL A 95 0.10 -4.20 5.09
N ILE A 96 0.51 -5.43 5.43
CA ILE A 96 0.75 -6.50 4.45
C ILE A 96 -0.51 -6.81 3.65
N ALA A 97 -1.65 -7.00 4.33
CA ALA A 97 -2.91 -7.32 3.67
C ALA A 97 -3.37 -6.19 2.73
N LEU A 98 -3.19 -4.93 3.12
CA LEU A 98 -3.50 -3.77 2.30
C LEU A 98 -2.55 -3.63 1.11
N ALA A 99 -1.27 -3.96 1.25
CA ALA A 99 -0.31 -3.98 0.15
C ALA A 99 -0.67 -5.06 -0.88
N LEU A 100 -1.06 -6.26 -0.42
CA LEU A 100 -1.56 -7.32 -1.30
C LEU A 100 -2.84 -6.92 -2.05
N GLU A 101 -3.79 -6.27 -1.35
CA GLU A 101 -5.00 -5.73 -1.98
C GLU A 101 -4.65 -4.63 -3.00
N ALA A 102 -3.73 -3.72 -2.66
CA ALA A 102 -3.28 -2.65 -3.56
C ALA A 102 -2.63 -3.18 -4.85
N LYS A 103 -1.95 -4.34 -4.78
CA LYS A 103 -1.43 -5.04 -5.97
C LYS A 103 -2.57 -5.60 -6.85
N ALA A 104 -3.66 -6.08 -6.24
CA ALA A 104 -4.81 -6.61 -6.96
C ALA A 104 -5.68 -5.52 -7.61
N ILE A 105 -5.63 -4.30 -7.09
CA ILE A 105 -6.29 -3.13 -7.68
C ILE A 105 -5.43 -2.64 -8.87
N SER A 106 -5.78 -3.09 -10.07
CA SER A 106 -5.29 -2.46 -11.30
C SER A 106 -5.74 -0.99 -11.32
N PRO A 107 -4.88 -0.03 -11.75
CA PRO A 107 -5.41 1.28 -12.09
C PRO A 107 -6.50 1.11 -13.16
N PRO A 108 -7.55 1.96 -13.15
CA PRO A 108 -8.48 1.99 -14.25
C PRO A 108 -7.70 2.22 -15.54
N VAL A 109 -7.87 1.31 -16.51
CA VAL A 109 -7.36 1.52 -17.85
C VAL A 109 -8.15 2.69 -18.42
N THR A 110 -7.61 3.90 -18.37
CA THR A 110 -8.04 4.94 -19.31
C THR A 110 -7.52 4.51 -20.67
N SER A 111 -8.31 3.73 -21.41
CA SER A 111 -8.01 3.37 -22.79
C SER A 111 -8.24 4.61 -23.67
N PRO A 112 -7.21 5.18 -24.32
CA PRO A 112 -7.41 6.22 -25.32
C PRO A 112 -7.91 5.64 -26.67
N TYR A 113 -8.22 4.34 -26.75
CA TYR A 113 -8.51 3.61 -27.99
C TYR A 113 -9.91 2.96 -28.05
N LEU A 114 -10.91 3.53 -27.39
CA LEU A 114 -12.29 3.25 -27.80
C LEU A 114 -12.64 4.24 -28.91
N PRO A 115 -12.74 3.83 -30.18
CA PRO A 115 -13.38 4.68 -31.17
C PRO A 115 -14.82 4.88 -30.72
N ASP A 116 -15.27 6.14 -30.75
CA ASP A 116 -16.69 6.48 -30.64
C ASP A 116 -17.45 5.53 -31.56
N ALA A 117 -18.33 4.71 -30.97
CA ALA A 117 -19.25 3.90 -31.71
C ALA A 117 -20.19 4.87 -32.43
N GLY A 118 -19.76 5.29 -33.62
CA GLY A 118 -20.55 6.06 -34.56
C GLY A 118 -21.83 5.31 -34.83
N VAL A 119 -22.93 5.94 -34.42
CA VAL A 119 -24.27 5.58 -34.85
C VAL A 119 -24.32 5.75 -36.37
N GLN A 120 -24.52 4.65 -37.08
CA GLN A 120 -25.13 4.62 -38.42
C GLN A 120 -26.37 3.73 -38.35
#